data_AF-A0A853FWR4-F1
#
_entry.id   AF-A0A853FWR4-F1
#
_cell.length_a   1.000
_cell.length_b   1.000
_cell.length_c   1.000
_cell.angle_alpha   90.00
_cell.angle_beta   90.00
_cell.angle_gamma   90.00
#
_symmetry.space_group_name_H-M   'P 1'
#
loop_
_entity.id
_entity.type
_entity.pdbx_description
1 polymer ?
#
loop_
_entity_poly.entity_id
_entity_poly.type
_entity_poly.pdbx_seq_one_letter_code
_entity_poly.pdbx_strand_id
1 'polypeptide(L)'
;MNDDMLTELHEAHATLLAGIQELEDATRAPAPDPSALAAIRWRLSRASSRRRRLVEQACTRLAADAPRSAPQLDVLRDSNTDMLSATSRHVGAWTIERVVADWPGYRAASIEMRKAMRARIATEKSILYPLLEKAEDRATS
;
A
#
# COMPACT_ATOMS: atom_id res chain seq x y z
N MET A 1 22.30 -14.78 1.62
CA MET A 1 21.71 -13.54 1.07
C MET A 1 20.33 -13.38 1.69
N ASN A 2 20.29 -13.05 2.99
CA ASN A 2 19.07 -12.71 3.72
C ASN A 2 19.10 -11.20 3.90
N ASP A 3 19.03 -10.47 2.78
CA ASP A 3 18.67 -9.07 2.87
C ASP A 3 17.23 -9.00 3.39
N ASP A 4 17.07 -8.06 4.30
CA ASP A 4 16.22 -8.20 5.45
C ASP A 4 14.75 -7.85 5.10
N MET A 5 13.78 -8.64 5.58
CA MET A 5 12.34 -8.45 5.32
C MET A 5 11.88 -7.04 5.70
N LEU A 6 12.49 -6.46 6.74
CA LEU A 6 12.25 -5.08 7.14
C LEU A 6 12.75 -4.09 6.08
N THR A 7 13.95 -4.30 5.55
CA THR A 7 14.49 -3.55 4.40
C THR A 7 13.59 -3.66 3.16
N GLU A 8 13.10 -4.85 2.79
CA GLU A 8 12.19 -5.01 1.66
C GLU A 8 10.85 -4.27 1.87
N LEU A 9 10.32 -4.28 3.10
CA LEU A 9 9.12 -3.52 3.46
C LEU A 9 9.36 -2.02 3.44
N HIS A 10 10.53 -1.55 3.88
CA HIS A 10 10.93 -0.14 3.77
C HIS A 10 10.86 0.32 2.32
N GLU A 11 11.50 -0.42 1.40
CA GLU A 11 11.51 -0.11 -0.02
C GLU A 11 10.11 -0.13 -0.64
N ALA A 12 9.30 -1.14 -0.30
CA ALA A 12 7.95 -1.26 -0.82
C ALA A 12 7.06 -0.11 -0.36
N HIS A 13 7.16 0.30 0.91
CA HIS A 13 6.45 1.47 1.43
C HIS A 13 6.93 2.77 0.78
N ALA A 14 8.24 2.96 0.62
CA ALA A 14 8.81 4.13 -0.04
C ALA A 14 8.33 4.24 -1.49
N THR A 15 8.36 3.13 -2.23
CA THR A 15 7.88 3.05 -3.61
C THR A 15 6.41 3.41 -3.73
N LEU A 16 5.56 2.89 -2.82
CA LEU A 16 4.13 3.19 -2.83
C LEU A 16 3.87 4.66 -2.47
N LEU A 17 4.58 5.22 -1.49
CA LEU A 17 4.47 6.64 -1.13
C LEU A 17 4.88 7.56 -2.28
N ALA A 18 5.93 7.22 -3.02
CA ALA A 18 6.34 7.96 -4.21
C ALA A 18 5.26 7.93 -5.30
N GLY A 19 4.66 6.76 -5.58
CA GLY A 19 3.55 6.66 -6.53
C GLY A 19 2.30 7.42 -6.10
N ILE A 20 2.02 7.48 -4.78
CA ILE A 20 0.91 8.28 -4.22
C ILE A 20 1.17 9.77 -4.47
N GLN A 21 2.41 10.21 -4.26
CA GLN A 21 2.81 11.60 -4.49
C GLN A 21 2.71 11.98 -5.97
N GLU A 22 3.12 11.10 -6.87
CA GLU A 22 3.01 11.36 -8.30
C GLU A 22 1.56 11.45 -8.77
N LEU A 23 0.67 10.58 -8.27
CA LEU A 23 -0.76 10.71 -8.53
C LEU A 23 -1.31 12.03 -7.98
N GLU A 24 -0.87 12.42 -6.78
CA GLU A 24 -1.24 13.70 -6.19
C GLU A 24 -0.87 14.87 -7.10
N ASP A 25 0.36 14.90 -7.59
CA ASP A 25 0.86 15.96 -8.46
C ASP A 25 0.13 15.97 -9.81
N ALA A 26 -0.12 14.80 -10.41
CA ALA A 26 -0.92 14.69 -11.63
C ALA A 26 -2.36 15.22 -11.44
N THR A 27 -2.97 15.00 -10.28
CA THR A 27 -4.32 15.49 -9.97
C THR A 27 -4.41 16.99 -9.68
N ARG A 28 -3.28 17.71 -9.64
CA ARG A 28 -3.26 19.18 -9.54
C ARG A 28 -3.44 19.86 -10.88
N ALA A 29 -3.23 19.15 -11.99
CA ALA A 29 -3.41 19.69 -13.33
C ALA A 29 -4.90 20.06 -13.58
N PRO A 30 -5.16 21.14 -14.35
CA PRO A 30 -6.51 21.59 -14.65
C PRO A 30 -7.29 20.57 -15.51
N ALA A 31 -6.59 19.73 -16.27
CA ALA A 31 -7.16 18.66 -17.09
C ALA A 31 -6.31 17.38 -16.95
N PRO A 32 -6.91 16.19 -17.13
CA PRO A 32 -6.17 14.94 -17.09
C PRO A 32 -5.30 14.77 -18.33
N ASP A 33 -4.09 14.23 -18.15
CA ASP A 33 -3.37 13.51 -19.20
C ASP A 33 -3.74 12.02 -19.08
N PRO A 34 -4.56 11.46 -19.99
CA PRO A 34 -5.03 10.08 -19.88
C PRO A 34 -3.90 9.05 -19.91
N SER A 35 -2.85 9.31 -20.71
CA SER A 35 -1.70 8.41 -20.87
C SER A 35 -0.86 8.39 -19.61
N ALA A 36 -0.47 9.58 -19.12
CA ALA A 36 0.32 9.69 -17.90
C ALA A 36 -0.45 9.12 -16.70
N LEU A 37 -1.76 9.41 -16.60
CA LEU A 37 -2.59 8.92 -15.50
C LEU A 37 -2.74 7.40 -15.53
N ALA A 38 -2.93 6.79 -16.70
CA ALA A 38 -2.97 5.34 -16.83
C ALA A 38 -1.65 4.70 -16.35
N ALA A 39 -0.51 5.26 -16.74
CA ALA A 39 0.82 4.79 -16.33
C ALA A 39 1.05 4.92 -14.82
N ILE A 40 0.65 6.05 -14.21
CA ILE A 40 0.72 6.27 -12.75
C ILE A 40 -0.14 5.24 -12.02
N ARG A 41 -1.40 5.06 -12.44
CA ARG A 41 -2.34 4.11 -11.83
C ARG A 41 -1.86 2.67 -11.93
N TRP A 42 -1.24 2.29 -13.04
CA TRP A 42 -0.63 0.97 -13.20
C TRP A 42 0.54 0.77 -12.23
N ARG A 43 1.45 1.74 -12.12
CA ARG A 43 2.58 1.68 -11.17
C ARG A 43 2.12 1.61 -9.72
N LEU A 44 1.11 2.40 -9.34
CA LEU A 44 0.48 2.33 -8.02
C LEU A 44 -0.11 0.95 -7.73
N SER A 45 -0.78 0.35 -8.71
CA SER A 45 -1.37 -0.99 -8.56
C SER A 45 -0.28 -2.06 -8.35
N ARG A 46 0.82 -1.97 -9.11
CA ARG A 46 1.99 -2.84 -8.97
C ARG A 46 2.67 -2.67 -7.61
N ALA A 47 2.93 -1.44 -7.18
CA ALA A 47 3.54 -1.14 -5.88
C ALA A 47 2.66 -1.63 -4.71
N SER A 48 1.35 -1.40 -4.79
CA SER A 48 0.38 -1.88 -3.79
C SER A 48 0.36 -3.41 -3.69
N SER A 49 0.49 -4.10 -4.82
CA SER A 49 0.52 -5.56 -4.88
C SER A 49 1.81 -6.13 -4.29
N ARG A 50 2.97 -5.51 -4.58
CA ARG A 50 4.26 -5.87 -3.98
C ARG A 50 4.22 -5.71 -2.46
N ARG A 51 3.80 -4.53 -1.98
CA ARG A 51 3.64 -4.27 -0.54
C ARG A 51 2.75 -5.31 0.14
N ARG A 52 1.56 -5.60 -0.43
CA ARG A 52 0.63 -6.57 0.15
C ARG A 52 1.27 -7.95 0.32
N ARG A 53 1.97 -8.43 -0.70
CA ARG A 53 2.68 -9.71 -0.64
C ARG A 53 3.72 -9.74 0.49
N LEU A 54 4.50 -8.67 0.64
CA LEU A 54 5.52 -8.58 1.69
C LEU A 54 4.90 -8.51 3.09
N VAL A 55 3.81 -7.75 3.26
CA VAL A 55 3.07 -7.70 4.53
C VAL A 55 2.51 -9.08 4.90
N GLU A 56 1.95 -9.81 3.94
CA GLU A 56 1.45 -11.18 4.17
C GLU A 56 2.57 -12.16 4.56
N GLN A 57 3.73 -12.07 3.91
CA GLN A 57 4.91 -12.86 4.25
C GLN A 57 5.44 -12.52 5.65
N ALA A 58 5.52 -11.23 5.99
CA ALA A 58 5.93 -10.78 7.32
C ALA A 58 4.96 -11.27 8.41
N CYS A 59 3.64 -11.12 8.20
CA CYS A 59 2.65 -11.64 9.15
C CYS A 59 2.74 -13.16 9.32
N THR A 60 2.98 -13.91 8.25
CA THR A 60 3.13 -15.37 8.30
C THR A 60 4.36 -15.77 9.11
N ARG A 61 5.52 -15.14 8.84
CA ARG A 61 6.76 -15.38 9.58
C ARG A 61 6.64 -15.03 11.05
N LEU A 62 6.15 -13.83 11.36
CA LEU A 62 6.01 -13.35 12.75
C LEU A 62 5.01 -14.19 13.56
N ALA A 63 3.95 -14.71 12.93
CA ALA A 63 3.00 -15.59 13.61
C ALA A 63 3.63 -16.94 13.98
N ALA A 64 4.55 -17.47 13.17
CA ALA A 64 5.30 -18.69 13.48
C ALA A 64 6.31 -18.47 14.61
N ASP A 65 7.03 -17.35 14.59
CA ASP A 65 8.12 -17.07 15.54
C ASP A 65 7.63 -16.50 16.89
N ALA A 66 6.47 -15.83 16.90
CA ALA A 66 5.95 -15.14 18.08
C ALA A 66 4.41 -15.19 18.17
N PRO A 67 3.82 -16.31 18.62
CA PRO A 67 2.36 -16.49 18.70
C PRO A 67 1.62 -15.42 19.53
N ARG A 68 2.30 -14.79 20.51
CA ARG A 68 1.72 -13.70 21.31
C ARG A 68 1.42 -12.43 20.51
N SER A 69 2.01 -12.26 19.33
CA SER A 69 1.76 -11.10 18.44
C SER A 69 0.55 -11.32 17.52
N ALA A 70 -0.06 -12.51 17.53
CA ALA A 70 -1.12 -12.90 16.60
C ALA A 70 -2.31 -11.90 16.51
N PRO A 71 -2.83 -11.32 17.61
CA PRO A 71 -3.97 -10.39 17.51
C PRO A 71 -3.66 -9.12 16.70
N GLN A 72 -2.44 -8.59 16.80
CA GLN A 72 -2.04 -7.41 16.03
C GLN A 72 -1.83 -7.73 14.54
N LEU A 73 -1.40 -8.95 14.23
CA LEU A 73 -1.21 -9.43 12.86
C LEU A 73 -2.56 -9.74 12.19
N ASP A 74 -3.55 -10.18 12.95
CA ASP A 74 -4.91 -10.44 12.43
C ASP A 74 -5.60 -9.14 12.00
N VAL A 75 -5.44 -8.05 12.77
CA VAL A 75 -5.90 -6.71 12.36
C VAL A 75 -5.30 -6.29 11.02
N LEU A 76 -4.02 -6.60 10.76
CA LEU A 76 -3.39 -6.29 9.47
C LEU A 76 -3.95 -7.15 8.33
N ARG A 77 -4.19 -8.45 8.58
CA ARG A 77 -4.75 -9.39 7.59
C ARG A 77 -6.17 -9.03 7.19
N ASP A 78 -7.05 -8.76 8.16
CA ASP A 78 -8.44 -8.36 7.91
C ASP A 78 -8.49 -7.08 7.07
N SER A 79 -7.66 -6.11 7.43
CA SER A 79 -7.60 -4.84 6.72
C SER A 79 -7.03 -4.94 5.29
N ASN A 80 -6.30 -6.02 4.96
CA ASN A 80 -5.85 -6.31 3.59
C ASN A 80 -6.99 -6.87 2.72
N THR A 81 -7.87 -7.69 3.28
CA THR A 81 -9.04 -8.27 2.60
C THR A 81 -10.06 -7.20 2.22
N ASP A 82 -10.43 -6.34 3.16
CA ASP A 82 -11.37 -5.23 2.90
C ASP A 82 -10.88 -4.29 1.80
N MET A 83 -9.57 -4.08 1.75
CA MET A 83 -8.94 -3.19 0.79
C MET A 83 -8.83 -3.77 -0.62
N LEU A 84 -8.74 -5.10 -0.77
CA LEU A 84 -8.85 -5.76 -2.06
C LEU A 84 -10.20 -5.43 -2.72
N SER A 85 -11.27 -5.47 -1.92
CA SER A 85 -12.61 -5.09 -2.35
C SER A 85 -12.70 -3.59 -2.68
N ALA A 86 -12.19 -2.71 -1.81
CA ALA A 86 -12.21 -1.26 -2.02
C ALA A 86 -11.39 -0.81 -3.25
N THR A 87 -10.20 -1.39 -3.45
CA THR A 87 -9.32 -1.09 -4.59
C THR A 87 -9.96 -1.54 -5.90
N SER A 88 -10.50 -2.77 -5.92
CA SER A 88 -11.19 -3.31 -7.10
C SER A 88 -12.41 -2.46 -7.47
N ARG A 89 -13.20 -2.04 -6.47
CA ARG A 89 -14.32 -1.12 -6.65
C ARG A 89 -13.88 0.23 -7.19
N HIS A 90 -12.80 0.81 -6.67
CA HIS A 90 -12.30 2.10 -7.14
C HIS A 90 -11.79 2.04 -8.59
N VAL A 91 -11.01 1.00 -8.93
CA VAL A 91 -10.51 0.79 -10.30
C VAL A 91 -11.66 0.57 -11.29
N GLY A 92 -12.67 -0.22 -10.91
CA GLY A 92 -13.86 -0.45 -11.74
C GLY A 92 -14.76 0.78 -11.85
N ALA A 93 -14.89 1.58 -10.78
CA ALA A 93 -15.72 2.77 -10.79
C ALA A 93 -15.12 3.90 -11.65
N TRP A 94 -13.80 4.05 -11.68
CA TRP A 94 -13.10 5.13 -12.37
C TRP A 94 -12.28 4.62 -13.56
N THR A 95 -12.93 4.27 -14.68
CA THR A 95 -12.20 4.01 -15.94
C THR A 95 -11.53 5.29 -16.45
N ILE A 96 -10.52 5.19 -17.31
CA ILE A 96 -9.87 6.39 -17.90
C ILE A 96 -10.90 7.28 -18.61
N GLU A 97 -11.84 6.67 -19.33
CA GLU A 97 -12.96 7.38 -19.99
C GLU A 97 -13.79 8.19 -18.98
N ARG A 98 -14.16 7.57 -17.84
CA ARG A 98 -14.91 8.28 -16.80
C ARG A 98 -14.10 9.37 -16.13
N VAL A 99 -12.79 9.17 -15.96
CA VAL A 99 -11.91 10.21 -15.40
C VAL A 99 -11.81 11.42 -16.32
N VAL A 100 -11.77 11.21 -17.64
CA VAL A 100 -11.81 12.29 -18.63
C VAL A 100 -13.15 13.00 -18.61
N ALA A 101 -14.25 12.25 -18.50
CA ALA A 101 -15.60 12.79 -18.45
C ALA A 101 -15.91 13.56 -17.14
N ASP A 102 -15.34 13.12 -16.01
CA ASP A 102 -15.56 13.69 -14.68
C ASP A 102 -14.23 13.84 -13.92
N TRP A 103 -13.42 14.79 -14.37
CA TRP A 103 -12.15 15.10 -13.74
C TRP A 103 -12.29 15.60 -12.29
N PRO A 104 -13.22 16.54 -11.97
CA PRO A 104 -13.40 16.99 -10.58
C PRO A 104 -13.82 15.87 -9.64
N GLY A 105 -14.73 14.99 -10.06
CA GLY A 105 -15.16 13.83 -9.28
C GLY A 105 -14.02 12.85 -9.03
N TYR A 106 -13.19 12.59 -10.06
CA TYR A 106 -12.00 11.76 -9.89
C TYR A 106 -10.99 12.39 -8.92
N ARG A 107 -10.75 13.70 -9.01
CA ARG A 107 -9.85 14.40 -8.07
C ARG A 107 -10.31 14.21 -6.63
N ALA A 108 -11.59 14.41 -6.34
CA ALA A 108 -12.16 14.19 -5.01
C ALA A 108 -12.00 12.73 -4.56
N ALA A 109 -12.38 11.77 -5.40
CA ALA A 109 -12.23 10.34 -5.09
C ALA A 109 -10.77 9.91 -4.88
N SER A 110 -9.83 10.51 -5.62
CA SER A 110 -8.39 10.23 -5.50
C SER A 110 -7.83 10.68 -4.16
N ILE A 111 -8.36 11.75 -3.56
CA ILE A 111 -7.91 12.28 -2.26
C ILE A 111 -8.19 11.24 -1.17
N GLU A 112 -9.42 10.73 -1.13
CA GLU A 112 -9.83 9.73 -0.14
C GLU A 112 -9.04 8.42 -0.29
N MET A 113 -8.84 7.97 -1.53
CA MET A 113 -8.01 6.80 -1.81
C MET A 113 -6.57 6.99 -1.31
N ARG A 114 -5.93 8.13 -1.62
CA ARG A 114 -4.56 8.43 -1.19
C ARG A 114 -4.44 8.52 0.33
N LYS A 115 -5.41 9.15 0.99
CA LYS A 115 -5.47 9.23 2.46
C LYS A 115 -5.54 7.84 3.09
N ALA A 116 -6.40 6.96 2.58
CA ALA A 116 -6.51 5.58 3.04
C ALA A 116 -5.20 4.79 2.85
N MET A 117 -4.54 4.93 1.70
CA MET A 117 -3.26 4.27 1.44
C MET A 117 -2.15 4.75 2.39
N ARG A 118 -2.04 6.06 2.65
CA ARG A 118 -1.03 6.60 3.58
C ARG A 118 -1.28 6.14 5.02
N ALA A 119 -2.54 6.16 5.47
CA ALA A 119 -2.92 5.69 6.81
C ALA A 119 -2.57 4.21 6.99
N ARG A 120 -2.80 3.38 5.97
CA ARG A 120 -2.45 1.95 5.98
C ARG A 120 -0.95 1.73 6.18
N ILE A 121 -0.12 2.43 5.39
CA ILE A 121 1.34 2.34 5.52
C ILE A 121 1.76 2.72 6.94
N ALA A 122 1.17 3.76 7.53
CA ALA A 122 1.48 4.15 8.91
C ALA A 122 1.13 3.03 9.92
N THR A 123 -0.04 2.39 9.79
CA THR A 123 -0.42 1.23 10.62
C THR A 123 0.55 0.08 10.45
N GLU A 124 0.89 -0.29 9.21
CA GLU A 124 1.83 -1.36 8.90
C GLU A 124 3.21 -1.11 9.52
N LYS A 125 3.75 0.11 9.38
CA LYS A 125 5.01 0.51 10.02
C LYS A 125 4.95 0.38 11.54
N SER A 126 3.87 0.86 12.16
CA SER A 126 3.73 0.86 13.63
C SER A 126 3.67 -0.54 14.25
N ILE A 127 3.23 -1.54 13.48
CA ILE A 127 3.09 -2.93 13.94
C ILE A 127 4.27 -3.78 13.50
N LEU A 128 4.58 -3.79 12.20
CA LEU A 128 5.54 -4.74 11.64
C LEU A 128 6.99 -4.38 11.96
N TYR A 129 7.37 -3.10 11.92
CA TYR A 129 8.78 -2.73 12.06
C TYR A 129 9.34 -3.13 13.42
N PRO A 130 8.71 -2.77 14.56
CA PRO A 130 9.23 -3.18 15.87
C PRO A 130 9.24 -4.68 16.09
N LEU A 131 8.38 -5.44 15.40
CA LEU A 131 8.32 -6.89 15.52
C LEU A 131 9.42 -7.58 14.70
N LEU A 132 9.74 -7.04 13.52
CA LEU A 132 10.81 -7.54 12.66
C LEU A 132 12.19 -7.21 13.25
N GLU A 133 12.41 -5.98 13.71
CA GLU A 133 13.64 -5.58 14.42
C GLU A 133 13.94 -6.53 15.60
N LYS A 134 12.95 -6.78 16.46
CA LYS A 134 13.08 -7.73 17.58
C LYS A 134 13.33 -9.17 17.14
N ALA A 135 12.87 -9.57 15.96
CA ALA A 135 13.08 -10.92 15.44
C ALA A 135 14.49 -11.08 14.87
N GLU A 136 15.04 -10.05 14.24
CA GLU A 136 16.42 -9.99 13.74
C GLU A 136 17.44 -9.98 14.89
N ASP A 137 17.18 -9.20 15.95
CA ASP A 137 18.02 -9.16 17.15
C ASP A 137 18.15 -10.54 17.81
N ARG A 138 17.05 -11.30 17.87
CA ARG A 138 17.02 -12.67 18.41
C ARG A 138 17.73 -13.69 17.54
N ALA A 139 17.79 -13.47 16.22
CA ALA A 139 18.48 -14.38 15.30
C ALA A 139 20.01 -14.18 15.30
N THR A 140 20.48 -13.04 15.82
CA THR A 140 21.90 -12.66 15.87
C THR A 140 22.53 -12.89 17.27
N SER A 141 21.70 -13.21 18.27
CA SER A 141 22.12 -13.55 19.65
C SER A 141 22.22 -15.07 19.85
#